data_AF-A0A969KU77-F1
#
_entry.id   AF-A0A969KU77-F1
#
_cell.length_a   1.000
_cell.length_b   1.000
_cell.length_c   1.000
_cell.angle_alpha   90.00
_cell.angle_beta   90.00
_cell.angle_gamma   90.00
#
_symmetry.space_group_name_H-M   'P 1'
#
loop_
_entity.id
_entity.type
_entity.pdbx_description
1 polymer ?
#
loop_
_entity_poly.entity_id
_entity_poly.type
_entity_poly.pdbx_seq_one_letter_code
_entity_poly.pdbx_strand_id
1 'polypeptide(L)' 'MGAKNRIMELLKQKEITRYRFWQDTGLSRATAYRLCDDPTYIPTGEVIEKICRAYGWQPGDFIIYEPDD' A
#
# COMPACT_ATOMS: atom_id res chain seq x y z
N MET A 1 16.55 -7.78 4.82
CA MET A 1 16.66 -7.52 3.38
C MET A 1 15.36 -7.94 2.70
N GLY A 2 14.75 -7.09 1.88
CA GLY A 2 13.61 -7.53 1.07
C GLY A 2 12.73 -6.40 0.55
N ALA A 3 11.80 -6.78 -0.33
CA ALA A 3 10.72 -5.88 -0.70
C ALA A 3 9.88 -5.52 0.54
N LYS A 4 9.46 -4.27 0.60
CA LYS A 4 8.55 -3.74 1.61
C LYS A 4 7.47 -2.94 0.90
N ASN A 5 6.26 -2.99 1.44
CA ASN A 5 5.26 -2.00 1.09
C ASN A 5 5.41 -0.80 2.04
N ARG A 6 5.20 0.41 1.53
CA ARG A 6 5.23 1.67 2.29
C ARG A 6 3.91 2.41 2.23
N ILE A 7 2.80 1.67 2.11
CA ILE A 7 1.45 2.24 1.94
C ILE A 7 1.15 3.23 3.07
N MET A 8 1.43 2.87 4.32
CA MET A 8 1.16 3.76 5.46
C MET A 8 1.95 5.08 5.39
N GLU A 9 3.20 5.05 4.93
CA GLU A 9 3.99 6.28 4.77
C GLU A 9 3.41 7.17 3.68
N LEU A 10 3.09 6.57 2.52
CA LEU A 10 2.55 7.30 1.38
C LEU A 10 1.18 7.90 1.70
N LEU A 11 0.34 7.18 2.44
CA LEU A 11 -0.93 7.69 2.96
C LEU A 11 -0.74 8.90 3.87
N LYS A 12 0.23 8.86 4.79
CA LYS A 12 0.56 10.01 5.65
C LYS A 12 1.01 11.22 4.84
N GLN A 13 1.89 11.02 3.84
CA GLN A 13 2.39 12.10 2.98
C GLN A 13 1.29 12.75 2.14
N LYS A 14 0.25 11.98 1.77
CA LYS A 14 -0.89 12.45 0.97
C LYS A 14 -2.09 12.86 1.84
N GLU A 15 -1.96 12.84 3.17
CA GLU A 15 -3.04 13.13 4.13
C GLU A 15 -4.29 12.25 3.95
N ILE A 16 -4.10 11.01 3.50
CA ILE A 16 -5.17 10.03 3.30
C ILE A 16 -5.29 9.14 4.53
N THR A 17 -6.50 8.98 5.06
CA THR A 17 -6.74 8.07 6.19
C THR A 17 -6.80 6.61 5.73
N ARG A 18 -6.41 5.66 6.60
CA ARG A 18 -6.56 4.21 6.34
C ARG A 18 -7.99 3.82 5.96
N TYR A 19 -8.98 4.47 6.57
CA TYR A 19 -10.39 4.28 6.23
C TYR A 19 -10.71 4.73 4.81
N ARG A 20 -10.25 5.93 4.40
CA ARG A 20 -10.43 6.42 3.03
C ARG A 20 -9.70 5.53 2.03
N PHE A 21 -8.47 5.09 2.34
CA PHE A 21 -7.74 4.12 1.55
C PHE A 21 -8.52 2.84 1.29
N TRP A 22 -9.10 2.25 2.35
CA TRP A 22 -9.94 1.07 2.22
C TRP A 22 -11.16 1.34 1.31
N GLN A 23 -11.87 2.46 1.51
CA GLN A 23 -13.05 2.80 0.72
C GLN A 23 -12.72 3.02 -0.77
N ASP A 24 -11.67 3.80 -1.06
CA ASP A 24 -11.31 4.19 -2.43
C ASP A 24 -10.76 3.01 -3.25
N THR A 25 -10.05 2.08 -2.62
CA THR A 25 -9.46 0.93 -3.31
C THR A 25 -10.42 -0.24 -3.50
N GLY A 26 -11.56 -0.26 -2.79
CA GLY A 26 -12.50 -1.38 -2.82
C GLY A 26 -11.90 -2.71 -2.33
N LEU A 27 -10.79 -2.67 -1.60
CA LEU A 27 -10.16 -3.86 -1.02
C LEU A 27 -11.00 -4.43 0.13
N SER A 28 -10.76 -5.69 0.48
CA SER A 28 -11.26 -6.20 1.75
C SER A 28 -10.68 -5.37 2.90
N ARG A 29 -11.47 -5.13 3.95
CA ARG A 29 -11.00 -4.38 5.12
C ARG A 29 -9.74 -5.00 5.72
N ALA A 30 -9.70 -6.33 5.81
CA ALA A 30 -8.52 -7.05 6.31
C ALA A 30 -7.27 -6.78 5.46
N THR A 31 -7.39 -6.82 4.13
CA THR A 31 -6.27 -6.53 3.22
C THR A 31 -5.82 -5.08 3.33
N ALA A 32 -6.75 -4.12 3.32
CA ALA A 32 -6.41 -2.71 3.36
C ALA A 32 -5.67 -2.33 4.65
N TYR A 33 -6.13 -2.83 5.80
CA TYR A 33 -5.48 -2.57 7.08
C TYR A 33 -4.17 -3.33 7.21
N ARG A 34 -4.08 -4.57 6.72
CA ARG A 34 -2.81 -5.33 6.72
C ARG A 34 -1.71 -4.63 5.94
N LEU A 35 -2.03 -4.03 4.79
CA LEU A 35 -1.07 -3.21 4.04
C LEU A 35 -0.58 -2.00 4.83
N CYS A 36 -1.43 -1.41 5.68
CA CYS A 36 -1.03 -0.27 6.50
C CYS A 36 -0.22 -0.68 7.73
N ASP A 37 -0.50 -1.84 8.30
CA ASP A 37 0.01 -2.26 9.60
C ASP A 37 1.27 -3.14 9.48
N ASP A 38 1.48 -3.81 8.34
CA ASP A 38 2.60 -4.72 8.10
C ASP A 38 3.37 -4.33 6.81
N PRO A 39 4.50 -3.61 6.93
CA PRO A 39 5.36 -3.24 5.80
C PRO A 39 5.96 -4.45 5.05
N THR A 40 5.97 -5.64 5.66
CA THR A 40 6.50 -6.87 5.02
C THR A 40 5.46 -7.59 4.18
N TYR A 41 4.18 -7.23 4.31
CA TYR A 41 3.12 -7.79 3.52
C TYR A 41 3.14 -7.22 2.09
N ILE A 42 3.61 -8.03 1.13
CA ILE A 42 3.65 -7.61 -0.27
C ILE A 42 2.31 -7.91 -0.96
N PRO A 43 1.62 -6.90 -1.52
CA PRO A 43 0.36 -7.09 -2.20
C PRO A 43 0.52 -7.96 -3.47
N THR A 44 -0.53 -8.71 -3.81
CA THR A 44 -0.60 -9.42 -5.10
C THR A 44 -0.82 -8.44 -6.26
N GLY A 45 -0.63 -8.89 -7.50
CA GLY A 45 -0.84 -8.07 -8.70
C GLY A 45 -2.24 -7.43 -8.78
N GLU A 46 -3.29 -8.16 -8.38
CA GLU A 46 -4.66 -7.62 -8.36
C GLU A 46 -4.82 -6.47 -7.34
N VAL A 47 -4.20 -6.60 -6.16
CA VAL A 47 -4.23 -5.56 -5.14
C VAL A 47 -3.44 -4.34 -5.59
N ILE A 48 -2.28 -4.55 -6.22
CA ILE A 48 -1.48 -3.49 -6.85
C ILE A 48 -2.33 -2.73 -7.87
N GLU A 49 -2.99 -3.44 -8.79
CA GLU A 49 -3.84 -2.83 -9.82
C GLU A 49 -4.94 -1.96 -9.21
N LYS A 50 -5.64 -2.43 -8.17
CA LYS A 50 -6.69 -1.67 -7.48
C LYS A 50 -6.15 -0.36 -6.88
N ILE A 51 -4.97 -0.41 -6.26
CA ILE A 51 -4.33 0.78 -5.68
C ILE A 51 -3.94 1.76 -6.80
N CYS A 52 -3.29 1.26 -7.87
CA CYS A 52 -2.90 2.07 -9.02
C CYS A 52 -4.11 2.75 -9.67
N ARG A 53 -5.23 2.04 -9.83
CA ARG A 53 -6.47 2.60 -10.41
C ARG A 53 -7.13 3.64 -9.51
N ALA A 54 -7.13 3.43 -8.19
CA ALA A 54 -7.78 4.34 -7.24
C ALA A 54 -7.06 5.69 -7.12
N TYR A 55 -5.72 5.69 -7.18
CA TYR A 55 -4.92 6.87 -6.88
C TYR A 55 -4.02 7.36 -8.03
N GLY A 56 -3.95 6.63 -9.14
CA GLY A 56 -3.01 6.92 -10.24
C GLY A 56 -1.54 6.63 -9.89
N TRP A 57 -1.28 5.98 -8.75
CA TRP A 57 0.06 5.60 -8.33
C TRP A 57 0.63 4.48 -9.20
N GLN A 58 1.95 4.40 -9.24
CA GLN A 58 2.70 3.30 -9.81
C GLN A 58 3.15 2.34 -8.70
N PRO A 59 3.41 1.05 -9.00
CA PRO A 59 3.88 0.09 -7.99
C PRO A 59 5.14 0.55 -7.26
N GLY A 60 6.06 1.21 -7.97
CA GLY A 60 7.30 1.75 -7.39
C GLY A 60 7.09 2.90 -6.40
N ASP A 61 5.91 3.52 -6.35
CA ASP A 61 5.60 4.55 -5.35
C ASP A 61 5.41 3.95 -3.95
N PHE A 62 4.92 2.71 -3.89
CA PHE A 62 4.51 2.07 -2.63
C PHE A 62 5.13 0.69 -2.38
N ILE A 63 5.91 0.14 -3.31
CA ILE A 63 6.73 -1.06 -3.12
C ILE A 63 8.18 -0.66 -3.32
N ILE A 64 8.98 -0.79 -2.27
CA ILE A 64 10.40 -0.44 -2.26
C ILE A 64 11.23 -1.65 -1.84
N TYR A 65 12.50 -1.63 -2.22
CA TYR A 65 13.48 -2.54 -1.66
C TYR A 65 14.20 -1.84 -0.51
N GLU A 66 14.22 -2.47 0.66
CA GLU A 66 15.04 -2.02 1.79
C GLU A 66 16.23 -2.99 1.96
N PRO A 67 17.48 -2.53 1.71
CA PRO A 67 18.66 -3.27 2.13
C PRO A 67 18.72 -3.30 3.67
N ASP A 68 19.33 -4.34 4.23
CA ASP A 68 19.73 -4.25 5.65
C ASP A 68 20.89 -3.24 5.75
N ASP A 69 20.90 -2.45 6.83
CA ASP A 69 22.10 -1.71 7.26
C ASP A 69 23.26 -2.68 7.56
#